data_AF-A0AAN6TLM2-F1
#
_entry.id   AF-A0AAN6TLM2-F1
#
_cell.length_a   1.000
_cell.length_b   1.000
_cell.length_c   1.000
_cell.angle_alpha   90.00
_cell.angle_beta   90.00
_cell.angle_gamma   90.00
#
_symmetry.space_group_name_H-M   'P 1'
#
loop_
_entity.id
_entity.type
_entity.pdbx_description
1 polymer ?
#
loop_
_entity_poly.entity_id
_entity_poly.type
_entity_poly.pdbx_seq_one_letter_code
_entity_poly.pdbx_strand_id
1 'polypeptide(L)'
;MSHHIPSTSQPHQGPADIPPSISDLHCFTETNGVITTTMFDVPGYRVVRVLGAVYGLTVRSRNWAAGLGMVLKSVAGGELRWFTSMMYSARNDAISRVVAETQARGGNAIIALRFDAGELGGFAQVCAYGTAAIIEKIEGEQVEVPPQLISS
;
A
#
# COMPACT_ATOMS: atom_id res chain seq x y z
N MET A 1 -3.11 -54.87 19.99
CA MET A 1 -4.26 -53.97 19.76
C MET A 1 -3.93 -52.65 20.44
N SER A 2 -3.53 -51.67 19.66
CA SER A 2 -3.27 -50.30 20.12
C SER A 2 -3.77 -49.38 19.03
N HIS A 3 -4.80 -48.60 19.35
CA HIS A 3 -5.55 -47.79 18.40
C HIS A 3 -4.69 -46.70 17.76
N HIS A 4 -4.65 -46.73 16.42
CA HIS A 4 -4.15 -45.66 15.57
C HIS A 4 -5.17 -44.51 15.63
N ILE A 5 -4.77 -43.35 16.17
CA ILE A 5 -5.55 -42.11 16.04
C ILE A 5 -5.19 -41.50 14.67
N PRO A 6 -6.14 -41.33 13.74
CA PRO A 6 -5.88 -40.63 12.49
C PRO A 6 -5.79 -39.13 12.76
N SER A 7 -4.64 -38.54 12.43
CA SER A 7 -4.47 -37.08 12.40
C SER A 7 -5.21 -36.52 11.18
N THR A 8 -6.46 -36.12 11.37
CA THR A 8 -7.18 -35.31 10.37
C THR A 8 -6.66 -33.88 10.46
N SER A 9 -5.53 -33.60 9.80
CA SER A 9 -5.16 -32.23 9.47
C SER A 9 -6.22 -31.70 8.52
N GLN A 10 -7.10 -30.82 9.02
CA GLN A 10 -8.05 -30.11 8.18
C GLN A 10 -7.32 -29.50 6.98
N PRO A 11 -7.91 -29.54 5.77
CA PRO A 11 -7.33 -28.84 4.63
C PRO A 11 -7.16 -27.37 5.02
N HIS A 12 -5.95 -26.86 4.83
CA HIS A 12 -5.70 -25.42 4.81
C HIS A 12 -6.78 -24.81 3.92
N GLN A 13 -7.75 -24.10 4.51
CA GLN A 13 -8.70 -23.33 3.74
C GLN A 13 -7.85 -22.34 2.95
N GLY A 14 -7.87 -22.49 1.62
CA GLY A 14 -7.32 -21.49 0.72
C GLY A 14 -7.99 -20.13 0.97
N PRO A 15 -7.48 -19.04 0.36
CA PRO A 15 -8.17 -17.76 0.43
C PRO A 15 -9.64 -17.95 0.07
N ALA A 16 -10.52 -17.37 0.88
CA ALA A 16 -11.97 -17.50 0.74
C ALA A 16 -12.42 -17.20 -0.70
N ASP A 17 -13.40 -17.94 -1.23
CA ASP A 17 -13.96 -17.67 -2.55
C ASP A 17 -14.58 -16.26 -2.60
N ILE A 18 -13.96 -15.37 -3.38
CA ILE A 18 -14.35 -13.96 -3.51
C ILE A 18 -15.32 -13.79 -4.70
N PRO A 19 -16.53 -13.23 -4.49
CA PRO A 19 -17.48 -12.97 -5.57
C PRO A 19 -16.96 -11.94 -6.59
N PRO A 20 -17.15 -12.15 -7.90
CA PRO A 20 -16.53 -11.35 -8.97
C PRO A 20 -16.99 -9.88 -9.07
N SER A 21 -18.06 -9.48 -8.37
CA SER A 21 -18.54 -8.09 -8.31
C SER A 21 -17.99 -7.26 -7.14
N ILE A 22 -17.25 -7.88 -6.21
CA ILE A 22 -16.74 -7.25 -4.97
C ILE A 22 -15.20 -7.33 -4.87
N SER A 23 -14.55 -7.96 -5.84
CA SER A 23 -13.09 -7.85 -6.03
C SER A 23 -12.63 -6.43 -6.40
N ASP A 24 -13.56 -5.56 -6.81
CA ASP A 24 -13.31 -4.20 -7.29
C ASP A 24 -13.11 -3.21 -6.11
N LEU A 25 -11.84 -2.97 -5.75
CA LEU A 25 -11.29 -1.82 -4.96
C LEU A 25 -11.21 -1.85 -3.42
N HIS A 26 -11.18 -3.00 -2.74
CA HIS A 26 -10.76 -3.00 -1.32
C HIS A 26 -9.28 -2.64 -1.09
N CYS A 27 -8.47 -2.61 -2.15
CA CYS A 27 -7.03 -2.36 -2.11
C CYS A 27 -6.62 -0.89 -1.88
N PHE A 28 -7.56 0.07 -1.87
CA PHE A 28 -7.29 1.51 -1.73
C PHE A 28 -8.05 2.18 -0.57
N THR A 29 -8.41 1.40 0.45
CA THR A 29 -9.11 1.91 1.63
C THR A 29 -8.25 2.90 2.42
N GLU A 30 -6.93 2.65 2.51
CA GLU A 30 -5.97 3.51 3.20
C GLU A 30 -5.75 4.88 2.50
N THR A 31 -6.17 5.01 1.24
CA THR A 31 -6.01 6.21 0.42
C THR A 31 -7.34 6.90 0.14
N ASN A 32 -8.38 6.62 0.93
CA ASN A 32 -9.72 7.21 0.81
C ASN A 32 -10.30 7.06 -0.61
N GLY A 33 -10.08 5.91 -1.25
CA GLY A 33 -10.58 5.62 -2.60
C GLY A 33 -9.76 6.23 -3.74
N VAL A 34 -8.65 6.94 -3.45
CA VAL A 34 -7.69 7.34 -4.48
C VAL A 34 -6.88 6.12 -4.92
N ILE A 35 -6.96 5.76 -6.19
CA ILE A 35 -6.18 4.65 -6.75
C ILE A 35 -4.71 5.03 -6.77
N THR A 36 -3.86 4.25 -6.12
CA THR A 36 -2.40 4.47 -6.14
C THR A 36 -1.70 3.30 -6.79
N THR A 37 -0.77 3.56 -7.71
CA THR A 37 0.02 2.50 -8.34
C THR A 37 1.49 2.88 -8.42
N THR A 38 2.36 1.89 -8.32
CA THR A 38 3.78 2.05 -8.65
C THR A 38 4.04 1.88 -10.15
N MET A 39 3.07 1.42 -10.93
CA MET A 39 3.15 1.33 -12.40
C MET A 39 3.06 2.71 -13.05
N PHE A 40 3.41 2.79 -14.34
CA PHE A 40 3.24 4.00 -15.15
C PHE A 40 1.84 4.09 -15.79
N ASP A 41 1.07 3.01 -15.76
CA ASP A 41 -0.29 2.86 -16.25
C ASP A 41 -1.20 2.25 -15.17
N VAL A 42 -2.51 2.22 -15.45
CA VAL A 42 -3.52 1.63 -14.56
C VAL A 42 -4.39 0.69 -15.40
N PRO A 43 -4.03 -0.60 -15.55
CA PRO A 43 -4.80 -1.54 -16.35
C PRO A 43 -6.28 -1.60 -15.93
N GLY A 44 -7.18 -1.67 -16.92
CA GLY A 44 -8.64 -1.58 -16.71
C GLY A 44 -9.15 -0.15 -16.52
N TYR A 45 -8.28 0.86 -16.56
CA TYR A 45 -8.63 2.28 -16.48
C TYR A 45 -7.99 3.09 -17.61
N ARG A 46 -8.64 4.19 -17.97
CA ARG A 46 -8.15 5.19 -18.92
C ARG A 46 -7.89 6.50 -18.18
N VAL A 47 -6.74 7.12 -18.44
CA VAL A 47 -6.46 8.48 -17.97
C VAL A 47 -7.26 9.49 -18.78
N VAL A 48 -8.14 10.23 -18.10
CA VAL A 48 -9.00 11.27 -18.68
C VAL A 48 -8.34 12.64 -18.58
N ARG A 49 -7.59 12.88 -17.49
CA ARG A 49 -6.88 14.13 -17.27
C ARG A 49 -5.65 13.92 -16.38
N VAL A 50 -4.54 14.54 -16.74
CA VAL A 50 -3.34 14.64 -15.90
C VAL A 50 -3.39 15.97 -15.13
N LEU A 51 -3.16 15.91 -13.82
CA LEU A 51 -3.20 17.05 -12.90
C LEU A 51 -1.80 17.47 -12.40
N GLY A 52 -0.76 16.88 -13.01
CA GLY A 52 0.64 17.17 -12.72
C GLY A 52 1.19 16.40 -11.51
N ALA A 53 2.42 16.72 -11.15
CA ALA A 53 3.09 16.11 -10.01
C ALA A 53 2.47 16.56 -8.68
N VAL A 54 2.41 15.62 -7.73
CA VAL A 54 1.97 15.79 -6.34
C VAL A 54 2.97 15.15 -5.40
N TYR A 55 3.05 15.65 -4.17
CA TYR A 55 3.99 15.21 -3.16
C TYR A 55 3.44 15.31 -1.73
N GLY A 56 3.88 14.38 -0.88
CA GLY A 56 3.60 14.38 0.54
C GLY A 56 4.89 14.16 1.30
N LEU A 57 5.35 15.16 2.05
CA LEU A 57 6.60 15.08 2.82
C LEU A 57 6.30 15.02 4.30
N THR A 58 7.11 14.28 5.05
CA THR A 58 7.17 14.34 6.51
C THR A 58 8.62 14.35 6.96
N VAL A 59 8.89 15.09 8.03
CA VAL A 59 10.21 15.19 8.67
C VAL A 59 10.02 14.95 10.16
N ARG A 60 10.78 14.00 10.72
CA ARG A 60 10.70 13.60 12.12
C ARG A 60 12.07 13.79 12.80
N SER A 61 12.09 14.47 13.94
CA SER A 61 13.33 14.73 14.67
C SER A 61 13.89 13.49 15.38
N ARG A 62 15.22 13.37 15.45
CA ARG A 62 15.90 12.42 16.35
C ARG A 62 15.58 12.66 17.82
N ASN A 63 15.12 13.85 18.24
CA ASN A 63 14.77 14.10 19.65
C ASN A 63 13.53 13.33 20.13
N TRP A 64 12.77 12.68 19.23
CA TRP A 64 11.82 11.63 19.62
C TRP A 64 12.52 10.34 20.08
N ALA A 65 13.80 10.12 19.71
CA ALA A 65 14.67 9.07 20.22
C ALA A 65 15.29 9.40 21.60
N ALA A 66 15.39 10.69 21.96
CA ALA A 66 15.95 11.11 23.25
C ALA A 66 15.00 10.81 24.44
N GLY A 67 13.70 10.61 24.18
CA GLY A 67 12.76 10.14 25.21
C GLY A 67 12.94 8.67 25.63
N LEU A 68 13.85 7.93 24.98
CA LEU A 68 14.00 6.48 25.12
C LEU A 68 15.46 6.09 25.40
N GLY A 69 15.99 6.50 26.56
CA GLY A 69 17.13 5.80 27.18
C GLY A 69 16.85 4.33 27.56
N MET A 70 15.83 3.67 26.98
CA MET A 70 15.22 2.44 27.49
C MET A 70 15.16 1.24 26.53
N VAL A 71 15.77 1.26 25.33
CA VAL A 71 15.82 0.04 24.49
C VAL A 71 17.20 -0.17 23.87
N LEU A 72 18.22 -0.35 24.72
CA LEU A 72 19.42 -1.12 24.36
C LEU A 72 19.07 -2.63 24.26
N LYS A 73 18.15 -2.98 23.36
CA LYS A 73 17.86 -4.36 22.93
C LYS A 73 17.85 -4.48 21.40
N SER A 74 18.80 -3.81 20.75
CA SER A 74 19.34 -4.27 19.46
C SER A 74 20.60 -5.14 19.65
N VAL A 75 20.83 -5.59 20.89
CA VAL A 75 21.98 -6.42 21.25
C VAL A 75 21.75 -7.83 20.72
N ALA A 76 22.26 -8.05 19.49
CA ALA A 76 22.43 -9.27 18.70
C ALA A 76 21.75 -9.21 17.32
N GLY A 77 22.24 -8.33 16.44
CA GLY A 77 22.16 -8.50 14.97
C GLY A 77 20.79 -8.37 14.28
N GLY A 78 19.75 -7.88 14.95
CA GLY A 78 18.38 -7.80 14.40
C GLY A 78 17.91 -6.42 13.93
N GLU A 79 16.68 -6.38 13.41
CA GLU A 79 15.95 -5.17 13.00
C GLU A 79 15.65 -4.26 14.21
N LEU A 80 15.88 -2.95 14.07
CA LEU A 80 15.44 -1.94 15.02
C LEU A 80 13.92 -1.73 14.88
N ARG A 81 13.11 -2.65 15.43
CA ARG A 81 11.64 -2.66 15.30
C ARG A 81 10.96 -1.32 15.54
N TRP A 82 11.47 -0.53 16.50
CA TRP A 82 10.96 0.82 16.77
C TRP A 82 11.27 1.80 15.63
N PHE A 83 12.48 1.74 15.07
CA PHE A 83 12.86 2.57 13.92
C PHE A 83 12.04 2.16 12.69
N THR A 84 11.83 0.86 12.48
CA THR A 84 10.92 0.38 11.43
C THR A 84 9.51 0.90 11.61
N SER A 85 8.94 0.79 12.82
CA SER A 85 7.60 1.29 13.13
C SER A 85 7.48 2.81 12.89
N MET A 86 8.52 3.57 13.26
CA MET A 86 8.62 5.00 12.97
C MET A 86 8.59 5.27 11.46
N MET A 87 9.35 4.50 10.66
CA MET A 87 9.40 4.67 9.21
C MET A 87 8.06 4.30 8.55
N TYR A 88 7.35 3.30 9.05
CA TYR A 88 5.97 3.01 8.60
C TYR A 88 5.03 4.17 8.91
N SER A 89 5.07 4.72 10.13
CA SER A 89 4.24 5.88 10.48
C SER A 89 4.57 7.10 9.60
N ALA A 90 5.85 7.38 9.36
CA ALA A 90 6.27 8.45 8.47
C ALA A 90 5.80 8.23 7.02
N ARG A 91 5.85 6.99 6.53
CA ARG A 91 5.30 6.63 5.21
C ARG A 91 3.81 6.89 5.14
N ASN A 92 3.03 6.51 6.16
CA ASN A 92 1.59 6.70 6.18
C ASN A 92 1.21 8.20 6.20
N ASP A 93 1.98 9.02 6.91
CA ASP A 93 1.79 10.48 6.86
C ASP A 93 2.06 11.04 5.47
N ALA A 94 3.13 10.59 4.82
CA ALA A 94 3.51 11.02 3.47
C ALA A 94 2.43 10.63 2.45
N ILE A 95 1.91 9.39 2.53
CA ILE A 95 0.76 8.91 1.72
C ILE A 95 -0.45 9.80 1.95
N SER A 96 -0.82 10.04 3.21
CA SER A 96 -2.00 10.84 3.55
C SER A 96 -1.91 12.25 2.95
N ARG A 97 -0.72 12.86 2.96
CA ARG A 97 -0.48 14.20 2.40
C ARG A 97 -0.55 14.23 0.87
N VAL A 98 0.06 13.27 0.17
CA VAL A 98 -0.01 13.22 -1.30
C VAL A 98 -1.42 12.87 -1.79
N VAL A 99 -2.16 12.05 -1.06
CA VAL A 99 -3.60 11.77 -1.30
C VAL A 99 -4.42 13.04 -1.11
N ALA A 100 -4.22 13.77 -0.01
CA ALA A 100 -4.94 15.01 0.24
C ALA A 100 -4.67 16.07 -0.85
N GLU A 101 -3.42 16.20 -1.31
CA GLU A 101 -3.08 17.09 -2.42
C GLU A 101 -3.76 16.65 -3.73
N THR A 102 -3.78 15.34 -4.02
CA THR A 102 -4.46 14.77 -5.19
C THR A 102 -5.95 15.09 -5.18
N GLN A 103 -6.61 14.87 -4.04
CA GLN A 103 -8.02 15.18 -3.84
C GLN A 103 -8.30 16.68 -3.96
N ALA A 104 -7.45 17.53 -3.41
CA ALA A 104 -7.58 18.99 -3.52
C ALA A 104 -7.50 19.49 -4.97
N ARG A 105 -6.83 18.74 -5.86
CA ARG A 105 -6.79 19.00 -7.31
C ARG A 105 -7.94 18.34 -8.09
N GLY A 106 -8.84 17.63 -7.42
CA GLY A 106 -9.95 16.88 -8.03
C GLY A 106 -9.53 15.56 -8.69
N GLY A 107 -8.35 15.03 -8.34
CA GLY A 107 -7.87 13.75 -8.83
C GLY A 107 -8.44 12.55 -8.07
N ASN A 108 -8.53 11.41 -8.76
CA ASN A 108 -8.93 10.12 -8.17
C ASN A 108 -7.84 9.04 -8.28
N ALA A 109 -6.67 9.39 -8.83
CA ALA A 109 -5.54 8.48 -8.92
C ALA A 109 -4.18 9.18 -8.75
N ILE A 110 -3.22 8.44 -8.22
CA ILE A 110 -1.79 8.77 -8.22
C ILE A 110 -1.04 7.66 -8.98
N ILE A 111 -0.54 8.01 -10.16
CA ILE A 111 0.20 7.11 -11.05
C ILE A 111 1.69 7.27 -10.80
N ALA A 112 2.43 6.17 -10.90
CA ALA A 112 3.85 6.10 -10.61
C ALA A 112 4.20 6.67 -9.21
N LEU A 113 3.43 6.28 -8.20
CA LEU A 113 3.72 6.59 -6.81
C LEU A 113 5.09 6.02 -6.43
N ARG A 114 5.95 6.85 -5.85
CA ARG A 114 7.29 6.53 -5.38
C ARG A 114 7.48 7.06 -3.97
N PHE A 115 8.50 6.52 -3.31
CA PHE A 115 8.95 6.99 -2.00
C PHE A 115 10.43 7.28 -2.04
N ASP A 116 10.80 8.45 -1.53
CA ASP A 116 12.16 8.76 -1.13
C ASP A 116 12.23 8.83 0.40
N ALA A 117 13.31 8.32 0.97
CA ALA A 117 13.59 8.43 2.39
C ALA A 117 15.05 8.82 2.59
N GLY A 118 15.33 9.59 3.63
CA GLY A 118 16.69 10.03 3.90
C GLY A 118 16.85 10.59 5.31
N GLU A 119 18.08 10.96 5.64
CA GLU A 119 18.41 11.64 6.89
C GLU A 119 19.14 12.94 6.56
N LEU A 120 18.74 14.05 7.19
CA LEU A 120 19.46 15.32 7.12
C LEU A 120 19.58 15.92 8.52
N GLY A 121 20.80 16.13 9.00
CA GLY A 121 21.04 16.82 10.28
C GLY A 121 20.39 16.15 11.50
N GLY A 122 20.26 14.82 11.51
CA GLY A 122 19.58 14.09 12.57
C GLY A 122 18.05 14.01 12.42
N PHE A 123 17.49 14.44 11.30
CA PHE A 123 16.07 14.31 11.01
C PHE A 123 15.83 13.24 9.96
N ALA A 124 14.92 12.31 10.23
CA ALA A 124 14.45 11.35 9.23
C ALA A 124 13.38 12.02 8.37
N GLN A 125 13.50 11.90 7.05
CA GLN A 125 12.49 12.36 6.10
C GLN A 125 11.93 11.21 5.29
N VAL A 126 10.64 11.33 4.94
CA VAL A 126 9.97 10.49 3.93
C VAL A 126 9.17 11.40 3.01
N CYS A 127 9.32 11.20 1.71
CA CYS A 127 8.57 11.87 0.65
C CYS A 127 7.84 10.80 -0.16
N ALA A 128 6.53 10.95 -0.32
CA ALA A 128 5.74 10.22 -1.31
C ALA A 128 5.47 11.15 -2.49
N TYR A 129 5.63 10.69 -3.73
CA TYR A 129 5.36 11.54 -4.90
C TYR A 129 4.89 10.71 -6.10
N GLY A 130 4.17 11.35 -7.01
CA GLY A 130 3.66 10.72 -8.23
C GLY A 130 2.92 11.73 -9.10
N THR A 131 2.15 11.21 -10.06
CA THR A 131 1.32 12.03 -10.96
C THR A 131 -0.14 11.91 -10.58
N ALA A 132 -0.76 13.02 -10.16
CA ALA A 132 -2.19 13.06 -9.93
C ALA A 132 -2.95 13.02 -11.26
N ALA A 133 -4.02 12.25 -11.31
CA ALA A 133 -4.84 12.07 -12.49
C ALA A 133 -6.32 11.89 -12.16
N ILE A 134 -7.17 12.09 -13.18
CA ILE A 134 -8.53 11.60 -13.23
C ILE A 134 -8.54 10.39 -14.16
N ILE A 135 -8.97 9.24 -13.67
CA ILE A 135 -9.09 7.99 -14.43
C ILE A 135 -10.53 7.45 -14.38
N GLU A 136 -10.93 6.76 -15.45
CA GLU A 136 -12.24 6.11 -15.60
C GLU A 136 -12.02 4.62 -15.89
N LYS A 137 -12.87 3.75 -15.31
CA LYS A 137 -12.86 2.33 -15.63
C LYS A 137 -13.23 2.17 -17.11
N ILE A 138 -12.48 1.35 -17.84
CA ILE A 138 -12.81 1.00 -19.22
C ILE A 138 -13.96 -0.01 -19.14
N GLU A 139 -15.17 0.41 -19.50
CA GLU A 139 -16.31 -0.50 -19.59
C GLU A 139 -16.15 -1.38 -20.84
N GLY A 140 -16.10 -2.70 -20.63
CA GLY A 140 -16.10 -3.68 -21.71
C GLY A 140 -14.76 -4.34 -21.97
N GLU A 141 -14.48 -5.40 -21.23
CA GLU A 141 -14.09 -6.68 -21.82
C GLU A 141 -14.68 -7.74 -20.88
N GLN A 142 -15.59 -8.58 -21.37
CA GLN A 142 -15.87 -9.82 -20.64
C GLN A 142 -14.51 -10.49 -20.51
N VAL A 143 -14.03 -10.66 -19.28
CA VAL A 143 -12.89 -11.54 -19.05
C VAL A 143 -13.35 -12.89 -19.60
N GLU A 144 -12.87 -13.24 -20.80
CA GLU A 144 -13.18 -14.53 -21.41
C GLU A 144 -12.61 -15.54 -20.44
N VAL A 145 -13.48 -16.17 -19.66
CA VAL A 145 -13.10 -17.15 -18.65
C VAL A 145 -12.39 -18.26 -19.41
N PRO A 146 -11.08 -18.48 -19.18
CA PRO A 146 -10.41 -19.57 -19.86
C PRO A 146 -11.23 -20.88 -19.72
N PRO A 147 -11.40 -21.67 -20.79
CA PRO A 147 -12.32 -22.81 -20.81
C PRO A 147 -12.11 -23.79 -19.66
N GLN A 148 -10.86 -23.91 -19.18
CA GLN A 148 -10.47 -24.77 -18.08
C GLN A 148 -11.00 -24.36 -16.69
N LEU A 149 -11.72 -23.24 -16.57
CA LEU A 149 -12.29 -22.72 -15.32
C LEU A 149 -13.82 -22.88 -15.29
N ILE A 150 -14.43 -23.28 -16.40
CA ILE A 150 -15.90 -23.33 -16.59
C ILE A 150 -16.47 -24.66 -16.07
N SER A 151 -15.61 -25.60 -15.65
CA SER A 151 -16.03 -26.91 -15.14
C SER A 151 -15.51 -27.14 -13.71
N SER A 152 -16.33 -26.82 -12.71
CA SER A 152 -16.25 -27.34 -11.33
C SER A 152 -17.63 -27.23 -10.70
#